data_AF-A0A954BLZ9-F1
#
_entry.id   AF-A0A954BLZ9-F1
#
_cell.length_a   1.000
_cell.length_b   1.000
_cell.length_c   1.000
_cell.angle_alpha   90.00
_cell.angle_beta   90.00
_cell.angle_gamma   90.00
#
_symmetry.space_group_name_H-M   'P 1'
#
loop_
_entity.id
_entity.type
_entity.pdbx_description
1 polymer ?
#
loop_
_entity_poly.entity_id
_entity_poly.type
_entity_poly.pdbx_seq_one_letter_code
_entity_poly.pdbx_strand_id
1 'polypeptide(L)'
;MKSMSEQALSSFGTDRARKRLRRRRAADRRFKWYGRAAIGFALAALALLLASIFSQALSAATYHVVSFRIDAGRVVAAENTSGALKEVYDQVRADLFEAFPDASGTPAGRQEVSALVTRLAALPIAERLRASPARRGMEQVSLPLSDDVDLYLKGAAARQVTINFGPVAAEPTEDGQGVRLSGAGAFARLIAAASLEHANVTDVSFLVTGGRSTVRLTRLSADEAEGSLIAGTASEFGNRALCARIILAPQSERTVSDRQIAWALALKADGRVRRVPHWSLLTHTDSTQPELAGALAAIVGSFLTLLVTASLAIPVGI
;
A
#
# COMPACT_ATOMS: atom_id res chain seq x y z
N MET A 1 31.37 41.45 80.79
CA MET A 1 30.27 40.45 80.89
C MET A 1 29.24 40.63 79.76
N LYS A 2 29.70 40.82 78.51
CA LYS A 2 28.84 41.06 77.32
C LYS A 2 29.19 40.15 76.13
N SER A 3 30.03 39.13 76.36
CA SER A 3 30.49 38.19 75.33
C SER A 3 29.91 36.78 75.46
N MET A 4 29.09 36.49 76.48
CA MET A 4 28.47 35.17 76.67
C MET A 4 27.03 35.07 76.14
N SER A 5 26.36 36.17 75.80
CA SER A 5 24.97 36.11 75.29
C SER A 5 24.87 35.99 73.76
N GLU A 6 25.94 36.23 73.00
CA GLU A 6 25.94 36.14 71.53
C GLU A 6 26.22 34.72 71.02
N GLN A 7 26.89 33.87 71.80
CA GLN A 7 27.16 32.48 71.42
C GLN A 7 25.97 31.52 71.65
N ALA A 8 24.95 31.95 72.40
CA ALA A 8 23.77 31.13 72.69
C ALA A 8 22.69 31.17 71.59
N LEU A 9 22.74 32.14 70.66
CA LEU A 9 21.73 32.31 69.61
C LEU A 9 22.15 31.76 68.23
N SER A 10 23.40 31.34 68.03
CA SER A 10 23.89 30.79 66.75
C SER A 10 23.99 29.26 66.70
N SER A 11 23.76 28.55 67.81
CA SER A 11 23.97 27.09 67.91
C SER A 11 22.70 26.23 67.79
N PHE A 12 21.50 26.82 67.76
CA PHE A 12 20.23 26.08 67.63
C PHE A 12 19.70 25.97 66.19
N GLY A 13 20.62 25.91 65.22
CA GLY A 13 20.35 25.69 63.78
C GLY A 13 20.76 24.31 63.26
N THR A 14 20.79 23.30 64.13
CA THR A 14 20.67 21.86 63.83
C THR A 14 21.24 21.38 62.48
N ASP A 15 22.51 20.98 62.47
CA ASP A 15 23.09 20.20 61.35
C ASP A 15 22.28 18.92 61.07
N ARG A 16 21.64 18.37 62.12
CA ARG A 16 20.62 17.31 62.05
C ARG A 16 19.33 17.73 61.31
N ALA A 17 18.90 18.99 61.38
CA ALA A 17 17.75 19.52 60.63
C ALA A 17 18.10 19.80 59.17
N ARG A 18 19.30 20.31 58.87
CA ARG A 18 19.81 20.41 57.48
C ARG A 18 19.89 19.04 56.79
N LYS A 19 20.32 18.00 57.52
CA LYS A 19 20.37 16.61 57.01
C LYS A 19 18.96 16.05 56.76
N ARG A 20 17.98 16.33 57.64
CA ARG A 20 16.55 16.00 57.42
C ARG A 20 15.93 16.74 56.23
N LEU A 21 16.25 18.03 56.04
CA LEU A 21 15.78 18.84 54.92
C LEU A 21 16.35 18.38 53.57
N ARG A 22 17.64 17.98 53.50
CA ARG A 22 18.22 17.38 52.27
C ARG A 22 17.52 16.07 51.89
N ARG A 23 17.17 15.22 52.86
CA ARG A 23 16.50 13.94 52.61
C ARG A 23 15.08 14.13 52.06
N ARG A 24 14.33 15.13 52.55
CA ARG A 24 12.99 15.48 52.04
C ARG A 24 13.05 16.09 50.63
N ARG A 25 14.00 17.01 50.38
CA ARG A 25 14.18 17.63 49.05
C ARG A 25 14.61 16.62 47.98
N ALA A 26 15.32 15.55 48.34
CA ALA A 26 15.66 14.48 47.41
C ALA A 26 14.43 13.67 46.98
N ALA A 27 13.49 13.41 47.90
CA ALA A 27 12.22 12.77 47.58
C ALA A 27 11.33 13.68 46.70
N ASP A 28 11.26 14.98 47.00
CA ASP A 28 10.52 15.95 46.18
C ASP A 28 11.09 16.07 44.76
N ARG A 29 12.43 16.01 44.61
CA ARG A 29 13.07 16.01 43.29
C ARG A 29 12.74 14.77 42.49
N ARG A 30 12.76 13.58 43.11
CA ARG A 30 12.40 12.32 42.45
C ARG A 30 10.94 12.32 42.01
N PHE A 31 10.03 12.77 42.87
CA PHE A 31 8.61 12.89 42.54
C PHE A 31 8.37 13.81 41.34
N LYS A 32 8.99 15.00 41.33
CA LYS A 32 8.91 15.94 40.18
C LYS A 32 9.51 15.35 38.91
N TRP A 33 10.58 14.58 39.03
CA TRP A 33 11.23 13.95 37.88
C TRP A 33 10.38 12.81 37.32
N TYR A 34 9.78 11.97 38.17
CA TYR A 34 8.81 10.96 37.75
C TYR A 34 7.58 11.57 37.08
N GLY A 35 7.05 12.67 37.60
CA GLY A 35 5.93 13.39 36.97
C GLY A 35 6.28 13.92 35.57
N ARG A 36 7.42 14.60 35.44
CA ARG A 36 7.91 15.09 34.13
C ARG A 36 8.22 13.96 33.15
N ALA A 37 8.81 12.87 33.63
CA ALA A 37 9.09 11.69 32.81
C ALA A 37 7.79 11.02 32.34
N ALA A 38 6.77 10.91 33.20
CA ALA A 38 5.47 10.34 32.84
C ALA A 38 4.75 11.19 31.78
N ILE A 39 4.74 12.52 31.95
CA ILE A 39 4.18 13.45 30.95
C ILE A 39 4.95 13.36 29.64
N GLY A 40 6.28 13.38 29.69
CA GLY A 40 7.13 13.24 28.51
C GLY A 40 6.87 11.93 27.76
N PHE A 41 6.71 10.82 28.48
CA PHE A 41 6.36 9.53 27.90
C PHE A 41 4.97 9.55 27.24
N ALA A 42 3.97 10.14 27.90
CA ALA A 42 2.62 10.27 27.34
C ALA A 42 2.62 11.12 26.05
N LEU A 43 3.37 12.23 26.03
CA LEU A 43 3.53 13.07 24.85
C LEU A 43 4.25 12.35 23.71
N ALA A 44 5.29 11.58 24.03
CA ALA A 44 6.00 10.78 23.04
C ALA A 44 5.09 9.69 22.44
N ALA A 45 4.32 8.99 23.27
CA ALA A 45 3.35 7.99 22.80
C ALA A 45 2.27 8.61 21.91
N LEU A 46 1.72 9.77 22.30
CA LEU A 46 0.76 10.52 21.48
C LEU A 46 1.37 10.94 20.13
N ALA A 47 2.59 11.47 20.15
CA ALA A 47 3.28 11.89 18.92
C ALA A 47 3.55 10.69 17.99
N LEU A 48 3.98 9.55 18.52
CA LEU A 48 4.18 8.32 17.74
C LEU A 48 2.87 7.81 17.13
N LEU A 49 1.78 7.85 17.90
CA LEU A 49 0.46 7.44 17.41
C LEU A 49 0.00 8.37 16.28
N LEU A 50 0.12 9.69 16.45
CA LEU A 50 -0.21 10.68 15.42
C LEU A 50 0.66 10.50 14.17
N ALA A 51 1.97 10.29 14.34
CA ALA A 51 2.89 10.03 13.23
C ALA A 51 2.51 8.76 12.45
N SER A 52 2.11 7.69 13.16
CA SER A 52 1.65 6.45 12.54
C SER A 52 0.37 6.67 11.71
N ILE A 53 -0.64 7.33 12.28
CA ILE A 53 -1.89 7.64 11.58
C ILE A 53 -1.61 8.50 10.34
N PHE A 54 -0.76 9.52 10.48
CA PHE A 54 -0.44 10.42 9.38
C PHE A 54 0.33 9.72 8.25
N SER A 55 1.29 8.85 8.59
CA SER A 55 2.01 8.05 7.60
C SER A 55 1.08 7.11 6.82
N GLN A 56 0.09 6.52 7.49
CA GLN A 56 -0.92 5.68 6.84
C GLN A 56 -1.85 6.52 5.94
N ALA A 57 -2.27 7.71 6.40
CA ALA A 57 -3.10 8.62 5.64
C ALA A 57 -2.42 9.20 4.39
N LEU A 58 -1.14 9.60 4.48
CA LEU A 58 -0.35 10.05 3.33
C LEU A 58 -0.23 8.98 2.24
N SER A 59 -0.17 7.69 2.62
CA SER A 59 -0.13 6.60 1.66
C SER A 59 -1.38 6.57 0.76
N ALA A 60 -2.54 6.95 1.31
CA ALA A 60 -3.81 7.06 0.59
C ALA A 60 -3.87 8.26 -0.37
N ALA A 61 -2.98 9.26 -0.23
CA ALA A 61 -2.95 10.46 -1.07
C ALA A 61 -2.42 10.24 -2.50
N THR A 62 -2.16 8.98 -2.87
CA THR A 62 -1.62 8.58 -4.16
C THR A 62 -2.47 7.47 -4.72
N TYR A 63 -2.39 7.21 -6.02
CA TYR A 63 -3.06 6.08 -6.65
C TYR A 63 -2.26 5.63 -7.87
N HIS A 64 -2.45 4.38 -8.28
CA HIS A 64 -1.81 3.83 -9.46
C HIS A 64 -2.67 4.07 -10.70
N VAL A 65 -2.02 4.56 -11.76
CA VAL A 65 -2.64 4.69 -13.07
C VAL A 65 -1.92 3.81 -14.08
N VAL A 66 -2.67 3.29 -15.04
CA VAL A 66 -2.16 2.53 -16.17
C VAL A 66 -2.24 3.38 -17.44
N SER A 67 -1.17 3.38 -18.22
CA SER A 67 -1.15 4.04 -19.52
C SER A 67 -1.77 3.17 -20.61
N PHE A 68 -2.69 3.77 -21.37
CA PHE A 68 -3.32 3.19 -22.56
C PHE A 68 -3.14 4.11 -23.76
N ARG A 69 -3.15 3.56 -24.97
CA ARG A 69 -3.21 4.34 -26.21
C ARG A 69 -4.62 4.23 -26.76
N ILE A 70 -5.29 5.36 -26.94
CA ILE A 70 -6.67 5.40 -27.45
C ILE A 70 -6.75 6.30 -28.68
N ASP A 71 -7.65 5.97 -29.59
CA ASP A 71 -8.02 6.79 -30.72
C ASP A 71 -9.03 7.86 -30.31
N ALA A 72 -8.56 9.09 -30.14
CA ALA A 72 -9.40 10.24 -29.79
C ALA A 72 -10.45 10.55 -30.85
N GLY A 73 -10.20 10.22 -32.13
CA GLY A 73 -11.14 10.47 -33.23
C GLY A 73 -12.43 9.68 -33.06
N ARG A 74 -12.33 8.40 -32.66
CA ARG A 74 -13.50 7.55 -32.38
C ARG A 74 -14.32 8.05 -31.19
N VAL A 75 -13.63 8.56 -30.15
CA VAL A 75 -14.29 9.08 -28.94
C VAL A 75 -15.04 10.38 -29.22
N VAL A 76 -14.44 11.29 -29.99
CA VAL A 76 -15.06 12.58 -30.38
C VAL A 76 -16.24 12.37 -31.34
N ALA A 77 -16.21 11.33 -32.16
CA ALA A 77 -17.29 11.00 -33.09
C ALA A 77 -18.56 10.45 -32.40
N ALA A 78 -18.50 10.11 -31.12
CA ALA A 78 -19.67 9.60 -30.40
C ALA A 78 -20.76 10.68 -30.22
N GLU A 79 -22.03 10.27 -30.32
CA GLU A 79 -23.17 11.20 -30.25
C GLU A 79 -23.24 11.96 -28.91
N ASN A 80 -23.05 11.25 -27.79
CA ASN A 80 -23.17 11.81 -26.44
C ASN A 80 -22.02 11.35 -25.52
N THR A 81 -21.92 11.96 -24.33
CA THR A 81 -20.88 11.64 -23.33
C THR A 81 -20.90 10.16 -22.95
N SER A 82 -22.08 9.54 -22.87
CA SER A 82 -22.23 8.11 -22.59
C SER A 82 -21.63 7.22 -23.69
N GLY A 83 -21.78 7.60 -24.96
CA GLY A 83 -21.17 6.94 -26.10
C GLY A 83 -19.66 7.12 -26.12
N ALA A 84 -19.17 8.32 -25.83
CA ALA A 84 -17.73 8.59 -25.71
C ALA A 84 -17.11 7.79 -24.56
N LEU A 85 -17.79 7.70 -23.42
CA LEU A 85 -17.39 6.87 -22.28
C LEU A 85 -17.30 5.39 -22.67
N LYS A 86 -18.31 4.87 -23.38
CA LYS A 86 -18.31 3.50 -23.88
C LYS A 86 -17.12 3.27 -24.81
N GLU A 87 -16.86 4.20 -25.72
CA GLU A 87 -15.78 4.09 -26.70
C GLU A 87 -14.40 4.05 -26.03
N VAL A 88 -14.13 4.93 -25.07
CA VAL A 88 -12.88 4.89 -24.28
C VAL A 88 -12.74 3.56 -23.56
N TYR A 89 -13.79 3.10 -22.89
CA TYR A 89 -13.76 1.86 -22.12
C TYR A 89 -13.58 0.62 -23.01
N ASP A 90 -14.21 0.58 -24.18
CA ASP A 90 -14.08 -0.52 -25.14
C ASP A 90 -12.64 -0.61 -25.69
N GLN A 91 -12.00 0.52 -25.97
CA GLN A 91 -10.60 0.55 -26.41
C GLN A 91 -9.64 0.11 -25.29
N VAL A 92 -9.87 0.54 -24.05
CA VAL A 92 -9.10 0.08 -22.88
C VAL A 92 -9.22 -1.44 -22.71
N ARG A 93 -10.43 -1.99 -22.85
CA ARG A 93 -10.65 -3.44 -22.78
C ARG A 93 -9.95 -4.19 -23.90
N ALA A 94 -10.00 -3.67 -25.13
CA ALA A 94 -9.31 -4.28 -26.26
C ALA A 94 -7.80 -4.36 -26.00
N ASP A 95 -7.18 -3.28 -25.54
CA ASP A 95 -5.76 -3.24 -25.17
C ASP A 95 -5.43 -4.22 -24.02
N LEU A 96 -6.28 -4.32 -22.99
CA LEU A 96 -6.10 -5.29 -21.91
C LEU A 96 -6.22 -6.74 -22.40
N PHE A 97 -7.14 -7.03 -23.32
CA PHE A 97 -7.29 -8.36 -23.91
C PHE A 97 -6.12 -8.73 -24.82
N GLU A 98 -5.57 -7.75 -25.54
CA GLU A 98 -4.35 -7.93 -26.33
C GLU A 98 -3.13 -8.18 -25.44
N ALA A 99 -3.01 -7.45 -24.33
CA ALA A 99 -1.94 -7.62 -23.36
C ALA A 99 -2.02 -8.98 -22.61
N PHE A 100 -3.23 -9.53 -22.43
CA PHE A 100 -3.47 -10.77 -21.68
C PHE A 100 -4.39 -11.73 -22.46
N PRO A 101 -3.88 -12.40 -23.51
CA PRO A 101 -4.66 -13.34 -24.32
C PRO A 101 -5.26 -14.48 -23.48
N ASP A 102 -4.53 -14.97 -22.48
CA ASP A 102 -4.96 -16.05 -21.57
C ASP A 102 -6.25 -15.73 -20.83
N ALA A 103 -6.46 -14.45 -20.49
CA ALA A 103 -7.67 -13.98 -19.81
C ALA A 103 -8.87 -13.89 -20.77
N SER A 104 -8.61 -13.61 -22.05
CA SER A 104 -9.65 -13.35 -23.05
C SER A 104 -10.45 -14.60 -23.44
N GLY A 105 -9.89 -15.80 -23.23
CA GLY A 105 -10.48 -17.08 -23.62
C GLY A 105 -11.76 -17.46 -22.86
N THR A 106 -11.96 -16.97 -21.64
CA THR A 106 -13.15 -17.28 -20.82
C THR A 106 -13.98 -16.02 -20.52
N PRO A 107 -15.33 -16.12 -20.42
CA PRO A 107 -16.15 -14.97 -20.03
C PRO A 107 -15.78 -14.41 -18.65
N ALA A 108 -15.48 -15.30 -17.69
CA ALA A 108 -15.04 -14.92 -16.35
C ALA A 108 -13.69 -14.16 -16.39
N GLY A 109 -12.70 -14.67 -17.12
CA GLY A 109 -11.40 -14.01 -17.29
C GLY A 109 -11.52 -12.64 -17.97
N ARG A 110 -12.38 -12.51 -18.98
CA ARG A 110 -12.67 -11.22 -19.64
C ARG A 110 -13.26 -10.19 -18.68
N GLN A 111 -14.18 -10.61 -17.82
CA GLN A 111 -14.76 -9.72 -16.82
C GLN A 111 -13.70 -9.31 -15.79
N GLU A 112 -12.93 -10.27 -15.29
CA GLU A 112 -11.92 -10.08 -14.25
C GLU A 112 -10.78 -9.14 -14.69
N VAL A 113 -10.25 -9.31 -15.91
CA VAL A 113 -9.22 -8.42 -16.45
C VAL A 113 -9.77 -7.03 -16.77
N SER A 114 -11.02 -6.94 -17.24
CA SER A 114 -11.67 -5.65 -17.46
C SER A 114 -11.92 -4.89 -16.15
N ALA A 115 -12.08 -5.61 -15.02
CA ALA A 115 -12.25 -5.02 -13.71
C ALA A 115 -10.97 -4.40 -13.12
N LEU A 116 -9.81 -4.55 -13.79
CA LEU A 116 -8.58 -3.84 -13.42
C LEU A 116 -8.73 -2.31 -13.57
N VAL A 117 -9.60 -1.86 -14.47
CA VAL A 117 -9.90 -0.44 -14.68
C VAL A 117 -11.42 -0.28 -14.67
N THR A 118 -11.93 0.50 -13.73
CA THR A 118 -13.38 0.69 -13.62
C THR A 118 -13.91 1.50 -14.81
N ARG A 119 -15.14 1.23 -15.25
CA ARG A 119 -15.75 1.97 -16.37
C ARG A 119 -15.80 3.48 -16.08
N LEU A 120 -16.10 3.86 -14.85
CA LEU A 120 -16.23 5.26 -14.45
C LEU A 120 -14.90 6.03 -14.55
N ALA A 121 -13.76 5.34 -14.42
CA ALA A 121 -12.43 5.92 -14.60
C ALA A 121 -12.21 6.54 -15.99
N ALA A 122 -12.97 6.09 -17.00
CA ALA A 122 -12.89 6.60 -18.36
C ALA A 122 -13.68 7.90 -18.58
N LEU A 123 -14.56 8.30 -17.66
CA LEU A 123 -15.43 9.46 -17.82
C LEU A 123 -14.67 10.78 -17.96
N PRO A 124 -13.69 11.12 -17.08
CA PRO A 124 -12.96 12.38 -17.23
C PRO A 124 -12.19 12.47 -18.56
N ILE A 125 -11.75 11.33 -19.09
CA ILE A 125 -11.08 11.27 -20.39
C ILE A 125 -12.08 11.52 -21.52
N ALA A 126 -13.24 10.88 -21.47
CA ALA A 126 -14.30 11.08 -22.46
C ALA A 126 -14.77 12.54 -22.51
N GLU A 127 -14.97 13.17 -21.35
CA GLU A 127 -15.34 14.59 -21.25
C GLU A 127 -14.24 15.51 -21.79
N ARG A 128 -12.99 15.29 -21.36
CA ARG A 128 -11.84 16.08 -21.82
C ARG A 128 -11.63 16.00 -23.33
N LEU A 129 -11.79 14.82 -23.92
CA LEU A 129 -11.66 14.64 -25.38
C LEU A 129 -12.81 15.31 -26.13
N ARG A 130 -14.05 15.21 -25.65
CA ARG A 130 -15.20 15.92 -26.25
C ARG A 130 -15.08 17.44 -26.15
N ALA A 131 -14.54 17.95 -25.05
CA ALA A 131 -14.32 19.38 -24.85
C ALA A 131 -13.19 19.97 -25.73
N SER A 132 -12.31 19.13 -26.29
CA SER A 132 -11.19 19.56 -27.13
C SER A 132 -11.13 18.80 -28.47
N PRO A 133 -12.04 19.08 -29.43
CA PRO A 133 -12.21 18.29 -30.66
C PRO A 133 -11.05 18.37 -31.66
N ALA A 134 -10.11 19.30 -31.47
CA ALA A 134 -9.02 19.55 -32.40
C ALA A 134 -7.98 18.40 -32.46
N ARG A 135 -7.95 17.51 -31.47
CA ARG A 135 -7.00 16.39 -31.41
C ARG A 135 -7.62 15.16 -32.10
N ARG A 136 -7.10 14.82 -33.28
CA ARG A 136 -7.47 13.61 -34.01
C ARG A 136 -6.27 12.66 -34.07
N GLY A 137 -6.45 11.42 -33.62
CA GLY A 137 -5.43 10.37 -33.65
C GLY A 137 -5.20 9.67 -32.30
N MET A 138 -4.11 8.91 -32.23
CA MET A 138 -3.74 8.13 -31.04
C MET A 138 -3.19 9.03 -29.93
N GLU A 139 -3.87 9.06 -28.79
CA GLU A 139 -3.45 9.76 -27.57
C GLU A 139 -3.09 8.76 -26.48
N GLN A 140 -2.01 9.03 -25.74
CA GLN A 140 -1.69 8.28 -24.53
C GLN A 140 -2.47 8.86 -23.36
N VAL A 141 -3.34 8.05 -22.77
CA VAL A 141 -4.15 8.40 -21.61
C VAL A 141 -3.80 7.55 -20.42
N SER A 142 -4.00 8.08 -19.22
CA SER A 142 -3.77 7.36 -17.96
C SER A 142 -5.09 7.17 -17.25
N LEU A 143 -5.47 5.92 -16.99
CA LEU A 143 -6.66 5.59 -16.21
C LEU A 143 -6.25 5.04 -14.84
N PRO A 144 -6.92 5.43 -13.74
CA PRO A 144 -6.73 4.79 -12.45
C PRO A 144 -7.04 3.29 -12.53
N LEU A 145 -6.25 2.50 -11.80
CA LEU A 145 -6.61 1.12 -11.49
C LEU A 145 -7.84 1.10 -10.57
N SER A 146 -8.53 -0.04 -10.52
CA SER A 146 -9.56 -0.29 -9.51
C SER A 146 -8.99 -0.21 -8.09
N ASP A 147 -9.82 0.20 -7.15
CA ASP A 147 -9.39 0.46 -5.76
C ASP A 147 -8.79 -0.78 -5.10
N ASP A 148 -9.36 -1.96 -5.35
CA ASP A 148 -8.84 -3.23 -4.82
C ASP A 148 -7.40 -3.52 -5.28
N VAL A 149 -7.13 -3.29 -6.57
CA VAL A 149 -5.81 -3.49 -7.16
C VAL A 149 -4.85 -2.40 -6.71
N ASP A 150 -5.30 -1.15 -6.64
CA ASP A 150 -4.50 -0.03 -6.16
C ASP A 150 -4.09 -0.22 -4.68
N LEU A 151 -5.02 -0.61 -3.82
CA LEU A 151 -4.76 -0.93 -2.42
C LEU A 151 -3.79 -2.10 -2.28
N TYR A 152 -3.89 -3.12 -3.14
CA TYR A 152 -2.90 -4.20 -3.18
C TYR A 152 -1.50 -3.71 -3.55
N LEU A 153 -1.38 -2.89 -4.61
CA LEU A 153 -0.09 -2.35 -5.05
C LEU A 153 0.52 -1.39 -4.02
N LYS A 154 -0.32 -0.75 -3.18
CA LYS A 154 0.09 0.04 -2.01
C LYS A 154 0.47 -0.82 -0.79
N GLY A 155 0.20 -2.12 -0.80
CA GLY A 155 0.44 -3.03 0.33
C GLY A 155 -0.62 -2.94 1.44
N ALA A 156 -1.78 -2.34 1.16
CA ALA A 156 -2.87 -2.15 2.11
C ALA A 156 -3.94 -3.25 2.04
N ALA A 157 -4.20 -3.83 0.86
CA ALA A 157 -5.24 -4.85 0.70
C ALA A 157 -4.86 -6.22 1.28
N ALA A 158 -3.57 -6.58 1.22
CA ALA A 158 -3.07 -7.82 1.79
C ALA A 158 -1.60 -7.66 2.21
N ARG A 159 -1.28 -8.13 3.41
CA ARG A 159 0.12 -8.25 3.83
C ARG A 159 0.81 -9.30 2.98
N GLN A 160 1.91 -8.91 2.35
CA GLN A 160 2.71 -9.78 1.50
C GLN A 160 4.15 -9.85 1.98
N VAL A 161 4.73 -11.05 1.91
CA VAL A 161 6.17 -11.25 2.09
C VAL A 161 6.79 -11.45 0.72
N THR A 162 7.73 -10.58 0.37
CA THR A 162 8.41 -10.62 -0.93
C THR A 162 9.81 -11.19 -0.75
N ILE A 163 10.16 -12.16 -1.60
CA ILE A 163 11.47 -12.80 -1.60
C ILE A 163 11.98 -12.83 -3.03
N ASN A 164 13.21 -12.35 -3.21
CA ASN A 164 13.86 -12.36 -4.52
C ASN A 164 14.75 -13.59 -4.62
N PHE A 165 14.71 -14.22 -5.78
CA PHE A 165 15.47 -15.41 -6.14
C PHE A 165 16.30 -15.12 -7.38
N GLY A 166 17.39 -15.88 -7.54
CA GLY A 166 18.17 -15.87 -8.77
C GLY A 166 17.39 -16.45 -9.96
N PRO A 167 18.04 -16.59 -11.12
CA PRO A 167 17.44 -17.31 -12.24
C PRO A 167 17.19 -18.76 -11.84
N VAL A 168 16.01 -19.28 -12.19
CA VAL A 168 15.57 -20.65 -11.94
C VAL A 168 15.17 -21.26 -13.28
N ALA A 169 15.45 -22.55 -13.49
CA ALA A 169 15.00 -23.23 -14.69
C ALA A 169 13.48 -23.38 -14.63
N ALA A 170 12.79 -23.01 -15.70
CA ALA A 170 11.34 -23.12 -15.80
C ALA A 170 10.98 -24.03 -16.97
N GLU A 171 10.36 -25.16 -16.66
CA GLU A 171 9.92 -26.14 -17.66
C GLU A 171 8.38 -26.20 -17.63
N PRO A 172 7.70 -26.06 -18.78
CA PRO A 172 6.27 -26.29 -18.84
C PRO A 172 5.95 -27.75 -18.55
N THR A 173 4.92 -28.00 -17.75
CA THR A 173 4.40 -29.35 -17.48
C THR A 173 3.74 -29.93 -18.74
N GLU A 174 3.69 -31.26 -18.87
CA GLU A 174 3.12 -31.97 -20.03
C GLU A 174 1.70 -31.52 -20.42
N ASP A 175 0.91 -31.05 -19.44
CA ASP A 175 -0.45 -30.52 -19.65
C ASP A 175 -0.51 -29.09 -20.24
N GLY A 176 0.65 -28.44 -20.44
CA GLY A 176 0.77 -27.09 -21.00
C GLY A 176 0.28 -25.93 -20.12
N GLN A 177 -0.41 -26.22 -19.00
CA GLN A 177 -0.92 -25.23 -18.04
C GLN A 177 -0.09 -25.14 -16.75
N GLY A 178 0.74 -26.14 -16.49
CA GLY A 178 1.65 -26.18 -15.34
C GLY A 178 3.04 -25.66 -15.68
N VAL A 179 3.75 -25.16 -14.69
CA VAL A 179 5.18 -24.81 -14.77
C VAL A 179 5.88 -25.44 -13.59
N ARG A 180 6.97 -26.17 -13.88
CA ARG A 180 7.93 -26.66 -12.90
C ARG A 180 9.12 -25.71 -12.88
N LEU A 181 9.41 -25.17 -11.70
CA LEU A 181 10.55 -24.31 -11.44
C LEU A 181 11.58 -25.10 -10.64
N SER A 182 12.80 -25.24 -11.17
CA SER A 182 13.88 -26.02 -10.57
C SER A 182 15.12 -25.17 -10.33
N GLY A 183 15.60 -25.13 -9.09
CA GLY A 183 16.79 -24.38 -8.68
C GLY A 183 17.28 -24.80 -7.30
N ALA A 184 18.52 -25.27 -7.23
CA ALA A 184 19.12 -25.79 -5.99
C ALA A 184 19.05 -24.76 -4.85
N GLY A 185 18.33 -25.11 -3.79
CA GLY A 185 18.10 -24.30 -2.59
C GLY A 185 17.34 -23.00 -2.83
N ALA A 186 16.86 -22.75 -4.05
CA ALA A 186 16.23 -21.49 -4.42
C ALA A 186 15.01 -21.21 -3.53
N PHE A 187 14.23 -22.25 -3.25
CA PHE A 187 12.96 -22.12 -2.53
C PHE A 187 13.08 -22.31 -1.02
N ALA A 188 14.25 -22.69 -0.50
CA ALA A 188 14.46 -22.87 0.94
C ALA A 188 14.12 -21.60 1.75
N ARG A 189 14.43 -20.42 1.20
CA ARG A 189 14.06 -19.13 1.82
C ARG A 189 12.55 -18.88 1.80
N LEU A 190 11.85 -19.35 0.77
CA LEU A 190 10.40 -19.23 0.66
C LEU A 190 9.70 -20.09 1.71
N ILE A 191 10.15 -21.33 1.87
CA ILE A 191 9.64 -22.25 2.89
C ILE A 191 9.90 -21.69 4.29
N ALA A 192 11.13 -21.23 4.57
CA ALA A 192 11.47 -20.65 5.86
C ALA A 192 10.58 -19.44 6.20
N ALA A 193 10.34 -18.55 5.23
CA ALA A 193 9.47 -17.40 5.41
C ALA A 193 8.01 -17.79 5.64
N ALA A 194 7.50 -18.78 4.91
CA ALA A 194 6.16 -19.31 5.11
C ALA A 194 5.98 -19.91 6.52
N SER A 195 6.96 -20.68 6.98
CA SER A 195 6.93 -21.26 8.33
C SER A 195 6.94 -20.20 9.43
N LEU A 196 7.71 -19.11 9.27
CA LEU A 196 7.76 -18.01 10.25
C LEU A 196 6.42 -17.27 10.37
N GLU A 197 5.71 -17.12 9.27
CA GLU A 197 4.40 -16.45 9.25
C GLU A 197 3.23 -17.40 9.60
N HIS A 198 3.53 -18.65 10.02
CA HIS A 198 2.53 -19.70 10.27
C HIS A 198 1.57 -19.90 9.09
N ALA A 199 2.05 -19.62 7.88
CA ALA A 199 1.29 -19.73 6.65
C ALA A 199 1.14 -21.21 6.27
N ASN A 200 -0.08 -21.73 6.34
CA ASN A 200 -0.35 -23.06 5.81
C ASN A 200 -0.45 -22.99 4.28
N VAL A 201 0.12 -23.99 3.58
CA VAL A 201 0.24 -23.96 2.12
C VAL A 201 -1.13 -24.00 1.42
N THR A 202 -2.15 -24.51 2.09
CA THR A 202 -3.52 -24.57 1.58
C THR A 202 -4.27 -23.24 1.67
N ASP A 203 -3.90 -22.40 2.63
CA ASP A 203 -4.67 -21.19 2.97
C ASP A 203 -4.05 -19.95 2.32
N VAL A 204 -2.75 -20.02 2.00
CA VAL A 204 -1.93 -18.90 1.54
C VAL A 204 -1.62 -19.03 0.06
N SER A 205 -1.65 -17.91 -0.66
CA SER A 205 -1.35 -17.90 -2.10
C SER A 205 0.14 -17.57 -2.33
N PHE A 206 0.87 -18.54 -2.89
CA PHE A 206 2.26 -18.37 -3.30
C PHE A 206 2.31 -18.01 -4.78
N LEU A 207 2.73 -16.78 -5.08
CA LEU A 207 2.85 -16.28 -6.46
C LEU A 207 4.31 -16.05 -6.79
N VAL A 208 4.83 -16.72 -7.82
CA VAL A 208 6.16 -16.46 -8.37
C VAL A 208 6.01 -15.65 -9.64
N THR A 209 6.64 -14.47 -9.66
CA THR A 209 6.60 -13.55 -10.79
C THR A 209 7.96 -13.47 -11.47
N GLY A 210 7.96 -13.45 -12.81
CA GLY A 210 9.11 -13.20 -13.66
C GLY A 210 8.67 -12.44 -14.91
N GLY A 211 8.99 -11.15 -15.00
CA GLY A 211 8.51 -10.33 -16.12
C GLY A 211 6.98 -10.16 -16.11
N ARG A 212 6.31 -10.55 -17.21
CA ARG A 212 4.85 -10.53 -17.31
C ARG A 212 4.22 -11.82 -16.80
N SER A 213 5.05 -12.83 -16.53
CA SER A 213 4.59 -14.16 -16.21
C SER A 213 4.48 -14.38 -14.71
N THR A 214 3.38 -15.01 -14.29
CA THR A 214 3.10 -15.32 -12.89
C THR A 214 2.59 -16.75 -12.76
N VAL A 215 3.23 -17.51 -11.89
CA VAL A 215 2.86 -18.88 -11.54
C VAL A 215 2.33 -18.93 -10.11
N ARG A 216 1.17 -19.56 -9.91
CA ARG A 216 0.69 -19.93 -8.57
C ARG A 216 1.25 -21.27 -8.20
N LEU A 217 2.03 -21.33 -7.13
CA LEU A 217 2.58 -22.60 -6.67
C LEU A 217 1.48 -23.45 -6.05
N THR A 218 1.44 -24.71 -6.45
CA THR A 218 0.58 -25.76 -5.88
C THR A 218 1.40 -26.75 -5.06
N ARG A 219 2.66 -26.98 -5.43
CA ARG A 219 3.62 -27.75 -4.65
C ARG A 219 4.91 -26.97 -4.49
N LEU A 220 5.49 -27.05 -3.31
CA LEU A 220 6.72 -26.35 -2.94
C LEU A 220 7.65 -27.30 -2.19
N SER A 221 8.87 -27.45 -2.70
CA SER A 221 10.00 -28.13 -2.06
C SER A 221 11.21 -27.19 -2.04
N ALA A 222 12.33 -27.59 -1.41
CA ALA A 222 13.50 -26.72 -1.25
C ALA A 222 14.20 -26.39 -2.59
N ASP A 223 14.18 -27.33 -3.53
CA ASP A 223 14.88 -27.25 -4.82
C ASP A 223 13.93 -27.12 -6.00
N GLU A 224 12.66 -27.51 -5.83
CA GLU A 224 11.66 -27.51 -6.90
C GLU A 224 10.33 -26.94 -6.44
N ALA A 225 9.65 -26.22 -7.33
CA ALA A 225 8.29 -25.76 -7.12
C ALA A 225 7.45 -26.06 -8.37
N GLU A 226 6.23 -26.55 -8.18
CA GLU A 226 5.26 -26.77 -9.26
C GLU A 226 4.08 -25.83 -9.06
N GLY A 227 3.52 -25.34 -10.15
CA GLY A 227 2.39 -24.43 -10.09
C GLY A 227 1.65 -24.29 -11.40
N SER A 228 0.49 -23.64 -11.34
CA SER A 228 -0.28 -23.28 -12.53
C SER A 228 0.07 -21.88 -13.01
N LEU A 229 0.19 -21.72 -14.32
CA LEU A 229 0.43 -20.42 -14.94
C LEU A 229 -0.87 -19.59 -14.90
N ILE A 230 -0.83 -18.43 -14.27
CA ILE A 230 -2.00 -17.53 -14.19
C ILE A 230 -1.94 -16.41 -15.22
N ALA A 231 -0.73 -15.96 -15.56
CA ALA A 231 -0.50 -14.92 -16.55
C ALA A 231 0.81 -15.20 -17.30
N GLY A 232 0.84 -14.91 -18.60
CA GLY A 232 2.07 -14.88 -19.40
C GLY A 232 2.41 -16.25 -19.99
N THR A 233 3.71 -16.55 -20.11
CA THR A 233 4.19 -17.80 -20.73
C THR A 233 5.40 -18.34 -19.97
N ALA A 234 5.51 -19.67 -19.88
CA ALA A 234 6.62 -20.34 -19.19
C ALA A 234 8.02 -19.91 -19.70
N SER A 235 8.12 -19.51 -20.97
CA SER A 235 9.37 -19.07 -21.60
C SER A 235 9.94 -17.76 -21.04
N GLU A 236 9.12 -16.89 -20.44
CA GLU A 236 9.59 -15.61 -19.90
C GLU A 236 10.39 -15.76 -18.60
N PHE A 237 10.28 -16.90 -17.92
CA PHE A 237 11.02 -17.17 -16.69
C PHE A 237 12.51 -17.46 -16.96
N GLY A 238 12.86 -17.91 -18.18
CA GLY A 238 14.23 -18.21 -18.56
C GLY A 238 15.12 -16.96 -18.50
N ASN A 239 16.11 -16.98 -17.60
CA ASN A 239 17.13 -15.94 -17.39
C ASN A 239 16.71 -14.64 -16.69
N ARG A 240 15.55 -14.59 -16.02
CA ARG A 240 15.17 -13.41 -15.22
C ARG A 240 15.28 -13.67 -13.72
N ALA A 241 15.61 -12.63 -12.97
CA ALA A 241 15.48 -12.67 -11.51
C ALA A 241 14.01 -12.84 -11.16
N LEU A 242 13.72 -13.88 -10.36
CA LEU A 242 12.35 -14.20 -9.95
C LEU A 242 12.05 -13.55 -8.62
N CYS A 243 10.78 -13.21 -8.43
CA CYS A 243 10.29 -12.63 -7.21
C CYS A 243 9.08 -13.44 -6.76
N ALA A 244 9.19 -14.17 -5.65
CA ALA A 244 8.04 -14.83 -5.05
C ALA A 244 7.41 -13.92 -4.00
N ARG A 245 6.09 -13.95 -3.98
CA ARG A 245 5.23 -13.23 -3.05
C ARG A 245 4.36 -14.23 -2.34
N ILE A 246 4.42 -14.18 -1.02
CA ILE A 246 3.51 -14.91 -0.14
C ILE A 246 2.40 -13.94 0.25
N ILE A 247 1.17 -14.20 -0.20
CA ILE A 247 0.01 -13.42 0.19
C ILE A 247 -0.62 -14.11 1.39
N LEU A 248 -0.44 -13.53 2.58
CA LEU A 248 -0.79 -14.16 3.86
C LEU A 248 -2.31 -14.34 4.05
N ALA A 249 -3.12 -13.56 3.32
CA ALA A 249 -4.57 -13.67 3.35
C ALA A 249 -5.07 -14.66 2.28
N PRO A 250 -5.98 -15.60 2.63
CA PRO A 250 -6.66 -16.46 1.67
C PRO A 250 -7.41 -15.68 0.60
N GLN A 251 -7.61 -16.30 -0.56
CA GLN A 251 -8.32 -15.66 -1.67
C GLN A 251 -9.76 -15.24 -1.35
N SER A 252 -10.44 -15.97 -0.47
CA SER A 252 -11.80 -15.65 -0.03
C SER A 252 -11.90 -14.45 0.92
N GLU A 253 -10.80 -14.07 1.57
CA GLU A 253 -10.78 -13.00 2.58
C GLU A 253 -10.31 -11.65 2.01
N ARG A 254 -9.92 -11.62 0.74
CA ARG A 254 -9.44 -10.42 0.05
C ARG A 254 -10.37 -10.00 -1.08
N THR A 255 -10.38 -8.71 -1.37
CA THR A 255 -11.19 -8.13 -2.46
C THR A 255 -10.56 -8.32 -3.84
N VAL A 256 -9.24 -8.54 -3.90
CA VAL A 256 -8.49 -8.71 -5.15
C VAL A 256 -8.13 -10.18 -5.39
N SER A 257 -8.29 -10.68 -6.62
CA SER A 257 -7.96 -12.07 -6.97
C SER A 257 -6.48 -12.29 -7.30
N ASP A 258 -5.99 -13.54 -7.30
CA ASP A 258 -4.63 -13.84 -7.75
C ASP A 258 -4.37 -13.44 -9.19
N ARG A 259 -5.38 -13.58 -10.06
CA ARG A 259 -5.25 -13.23 -11.47
C ARG A 259 -5.12 -11.72 -11.63
N GLN A 260 -5.94 -10.95 -10.90
CA GLN A 260 -5.84 -9.50 -10.89
C GLN A 260 -4.48 -9.02 -10.39
N ILE A 261 -3.96 -9.64 -9.33
CA ILE A 261 -2.60 -9.37 -8.85
C ILE A 261 -1.57 -9.68 -9.93
N ALA A 262 -1.65 -10.85 -10.57
CA ALA A 262 -0.72 -11.27 -11.60
C ALA A 262 -0.69 -10.26 -12.77
N TRP A 263 -1.85 -9.86 -13.30
CA TRP A 263 -1.94 -8.89 -14.38
C TRP A 263 -1.50 -7.50 -13.95
N ALA A 264 -1.83 -7.05 -12.73
CA ALA A 264 -1.36 -5.77 -12.20
C ALA A 264 0.16 -5.72 -12.07
N LEU A 265 0.78 -6.81 -11.60
CA LEU A 265 2.23 -6.93 -11.50
C LEU A 265 2.89 -7.01 -12.89
N ALA A 266 2.26 -7.68 -13.85
CA ALA A 266 2.71 -7.72 -15.23
C ALA A 266 2.69 -6.31 -15.87
N LEU A 267 1.59 -5.58 -15.75
CA LEU A 267 1.49 -4.18 -16.22
C LEU A 267 2.53 -3.27 -15.55
N LYS A 268 2.85 -3.53 -14.27
CA LYS A 268 3.89 -2.81 -13.53
C LYS A 268 5.29 -3.15 -14.05
N ALA A 269 5.56 -4.43 -14.35
CA ALA A 269 6.81 -4.88 -14.93
C ALA A 269 7.05 -4.29 -16.34
N ASP A 270 5.99 -4.06 -17.11
CA ASP A 270 6.06 -3.37 -18.41
C ASP A 270 6.31 -1.85 -18.31
N GLY A 271 6.30 -1.29 -17.10
CA GLY A 271 6.38 0.16 -16.90
C GLY A 271 5.11 0.91 -17.30
N ARG A 272 3.98 0.22 -17.52
CA ARG A 272 2.69 0.84 -17.84
C ARG A 272 1.98 1.40 -16.62
N VAL A 273 2.32 0.91 -15.43
CA VAL A 273 1.76 1.38 -14.14
C VAL A 273 2.67 2.42 -13.52
N ARG A 274 2.11 3.57 -13.15
CA ARG A 274 2.80 4.60 -12.37
C ARG A 274 1.96 5.05 -11.19
N ARG A 275 2.62 5.43 -10.10
CA ARG A 275 1.98 6.04 -8.93
C ARG A 275 1.92 7.55 -9.12
N VAL A 276 0.73 8.13 -9.01
CA VAL A 276 0.48 9.57 -9.16
C VAL A 276 -0.16 10.15 -7.90
N PRO A 277 0.11 11.42 -7.55
CA PRO A 277 -0.53 12.08 -6.42
C PRO A 277 -1.98 12.45 -6.75
N HIS A 278 -2.88 12.24 -5.79
CA HIS A 278 -4.30 12.55 -5.93
C HIS A 278 -4.63 13.94 -5.38
N TRP A 279 -4.12 14.99 -6.02
CA TRP A 279 -4.37 16.38 -5.59
C TRP A 279 -5.84 16.79 -5.73
N SER A 280 -6.60 16.13 -6.61
CA SER A 280 -8.02 16.42 -6.82
C SER A 280 -8.87 16.24 -5.55
N LEU A 281 -8.47 15.36 -4.62
CA LEU A 281 -9.18 15.15 -3.34
C LEU A 281 -9.10 16.34 -2.39
N LEU A 282 -8.11 17.20 -2.59
CA LEU A 282 -7.86 18.39 -1.76
C LEU A 282 -8.56 19.63 -2.31
N THR A 283 -8.67 19.75 -3.64
CA THR A 283 -9.12 20.99 -4.29
C THR A 283 -10.50 20.89 -4.90
N HIS A 284 -11.01 19.68 -5.17
CA HIS A 284 -12.31 19.45 -5.79
C HIS A 284 -13.20 18.57 -4.90
N THR A 285 -14.27 19.17 -4.37
CA THR A 285 -15.34 18.45 -3.62
C THR A 285 -16.38 17.81 -4.55
N ASP A 286 -16.28 18.09 -5.84
CA ASP A 286 -17.17 17.56 -6.87
C ASP A 286 -16.45 16.41 -7.57
N SER A 287 -16.74 15.17 -7.14
CA SER A 287 -16.27 14.04 -7.91
C SER A 287 -17.20 12.83 -7.79
N THR A 288 -17.40 12.22 -8.95
CA THR A 288 -18.26 11.08 -9.27
C THR A 288 -17.94 9.79 -8.50
N GLN A 289 -16.92 9.82 -7.63
CA GLN A 289 -16.56 8.77 -6.67
C GLN A 289 -16.76 9.31 -5.24
N PRO A 290 -17.98 9.21 -4.68
CA PRO A 290 -18.31 9.76 -3.37
C PRO A 290 -17.54 9.11 -2.20
N GLU A 291 -16.93 7.94 -2.42
CA GLU A 291 -16.13 7.24 -1.40
C GLU A 291 -14.79 7.90 -1.10
N LEU A 292 -14.27 8.73 -2.02
CA LEU A 292 -12.97 9.41 -1.86
C LEU A 292 -13.12 10.91 -1.56
N ALA A 293 -14.18 11.55 -2.05
CA ALA A 293 -14.39 13.00 -1.89
C ALA A 293 -14.39 13.42 -0.40
N GLY A 294 -13.39 14.22 0.00
CA GLY A 294 -13.31 14.81 1.34
C GLY A 294 -12.66 13.94 2.42
N ALA A 295 -12.28 12.69 2.15
CA ALA A 295 -11.66 11.82 3.17
C ALA A 295 -10.34 12.39 3.70
N LEU A 296 -9.47 12.88 2.80
CA LEU A 296 -8.18 13.45 3.19
C LEU A 296 -8.35 14.81 3.91
N ALA A 297 -9.32 15.61 3.50
CA ALA A 297 -9.67 16.86 4.20
C ALA A 297 -10.23 16.60 5.61
N ALA A 298 -11.06 15.57 5.78
CA ALA A 298 -11.56 15.15 7.09
C ALA A 298 -10.46 14.64 8.01
N ILE A 299 -9.49 13.86 7.47
CA ILE A 299 -8.32 13.38 8.21
C ILE A 299 -7.45 14.56 8.66
N VAL A 300 -7.12 15.47 7.74
CA VAL A 300 -6.31 16.66 8.04
C VAL A 300 -7.03 17.58 9.03
N GLY A 301 -8.34 17.79 8.88
CA GLY A 301 -9.14 18.60 9.80
C GLY A 301 -9.20 18.02 11.22
N SER A 302 -9.40 16.69 11.34
CA SER A 302 -9.40 15.99 12.63
C SER A 302 -8.02 16.06 13.30
N PHE A 303 -6.96 15.89 12.51
CA PHE A 303 -5.59 16.03 12.99
C PHE A 303 -5.30 17.44 13.50
N LEU A 304 -5.65 18.48 12.71
CA LEU A 304 -5.44 19.86 13.11
C LEU A 304 -6.21 20.18 14.41
N THR A 305 -7.43 19.66 14.54
CA THR A 305 -8.23 19.79 15.76
C THR A 305 -7.54 19.17 16.96
N LEU A 306 -7.03 17.95 16.81
CA LEU A 306 -6.33 17.24 17.89
C LEU A 306 -5.02 17.95 18.26
N LEU A 307 -4.26 18.41 17.27
CA LEU A 307 -3.01 19.15 17.47
C LEU A 307 -3.24 20.48 18.18
N VAL A 308 -4.27 21.24 17.78
CA VAL A 308 -4.65 22.50 18.44
C VAL A 308 -5.10 22.22 19.87
N THR A 309 -5.92 21.19 20.08
CA THR A 309 -6.40 20.81 21.42
C THR A 309 -5.24 20.39 22.32
N ALA A 310 -4.31 19.58 21.82
CA ALA A 310 -3.11 19.19 22.54
C ALA A 310 -2.24 20.41 22.86
N SER A 311 -2.01 21.29 21.88
CA SER A 311 -1.20 22.50 22.07
C SER A 311 -1.77 23.45 23.13
N LEU A 312 -3.09 23.50 23.29
CA LEU A 312 -3.77 24.30 24.31
C LEU A 312 -3.86 23.58 25.67
N ALA A 313 -4.12 22.27 25.69
CA ALA A 313 -4.31 21.50 26.91
C ALA A 313 -2.99 21.20 27.64
N ILE A 314 -1.89 20.98 26.90
CA ILE A 314 -0.59 20.64 27.47
C ILE A 314 -0.06 21.76 28.40
N PRO A 315 -0.03 23.06 28.00
CA PRO A 315 0.39 24.14 28.89
C PRO A 315 -0.48 24.31 30.15
N VAL A 316 -1.76 23.94 30.07
CA VAL A 316 -2.69 24.03 31.21
C VAL A 316 -2.49 22.87 32.19
N GLY A 317 -2.03 21.72 31.70
CA GLY A 317 -1.83 20.50 32.50
C GLY A 317 -0.46 20.36 33.19
N ILE A 318 0.55 21.16 32.79
CA ILE A 318 1.93 21.13 33.34
C ILE A 318 2.12 22.26 34.35
#